data_AF-A0A7Y8IDE4-F1
#
_entry.id   AF-A0A7Y8IDE4-F1
#
_cell.length_a   1.000
_cell.length_b   1.000
_cell.length_c   1.000
_cell.angle_alpha   90.00
_cell.angle_beta   90.00
_cell.angle_gamma   90.00
#
_symmetry.space_group_name_H-M   'P 1'
#
loop_
_entity.id
_entity.type
_entity.pdbx_description
1 polymer ?
#
loop_
_entity_poly.entity_id
_entity_poly.type
_entity_poly.pdbx_seq_one_letter_code
_entity_poly.pdbx_strand_id
1 'polypeptide(L)'
;MERPLSQFRFAKFSFSLRVESPITLPAYKGSTFRGAFGHAFKKVVCVNRGKDCDSCLLKGKCVYSYVFETPPPSDSSKMRKYPFAPHPFIITPPLEEKRDYQIGESFSFELTLIGKSIDYLPYFIYTFDELGRIGIGKGKGKYHLKKVKSERPKVKGENIIYSGEDKTLKNDFNILNVSDLLPYT
;
A
#
# COMPACT_ATOMS: atom_id res chain seq x y z
N MET A 1 -29.01 17.56 5.68
CA MET A 1 -28.24 16.76 6.65
C MET A 1 -27.07 16.13 5.90
N GLU A 2 -25.85 16.65 6.05
CA GLU A 2 -24.67 16.09 5.37
C GLU A 2 -24.48 14.63 5.79
N ARG A 3 -24.38 13.72 4.83
CA ARG A 3 -24.07 12.32 5.12
C ARG A 3 -22.56 12.24 5.41
N PRO A 4 -22.14 11.89 6.65
CA PRO A 4 -20.75 12.03 7.11
C PRO A 4 -19.71 11.18 6.34
N LEU A 5 -20.15 10.33 5.41
CA LEU A 5 -19.29 9.48 4.58
C LEU A 5 -19.44 9.73 3.08
N SER A 6 -20.15 10.77 2.66
CA SER A 6 -20.36 11.10 1.24
C SER A 6 -19.06 11.38 0.48
N GLN A 7 -18.01 11.81 1.17
CA GLN A 7 -16.69 12.07 0.60
C GLN A 7 -15.69 10.90 0.80
N PHE A 8 -16.10 9.83 1.49
CA PHE A 8 -15.22 8.69 1.76
C PHE A 8 -15.05 7.85 0.49
N ARG A 9 -13.79 7.75 0.05
CA ARG A 9 -13.38 7.10 -1.19
C ARG A 9 -12.24 6.15 -0.90
N PHE A 10 -12.22 5.00 -1.55
CA PHE A 10 -11.14 4.03 -1.43
C PHE A 10 -10.97 3.24 -2.73
N ALA A 11 -9.81 2.61 -2.90
CA ALA A 11 -9.55 1.69 -3.99
C ALA A 11 -8.78 0.49 -3.46
N LYS A 12 -9.13 -0.72 -3.91
CA LYS A 12 -8.53 -1.97 -3.45
C LYS A 12 -7.79 -2.67 -4.58
N PHE A 13 -6.61 -3.19 -4.25
CA PHE A 13 -5.67 -3.76 -5.19
C PHE A 13 -5.11 -5.09 -4.66
N SER A 14 -4.88 -6.04 -5.55
CA SER A 14 -4.22 -7.31 -5.25
C SER A 14 -2.87 -7.38 -5.96
N PHE A 15 -1.81 -7.66 -5.20
CA PHE A 15 -0.44 -7.75 -5.66
C PHE A 15 -0.04 -9.22 -5.74
N SER A 16 0.36 -9.67 -6.92
CA SER A 16 0.82 -11.06 -7.15
C SER A 16 2.34 -11.10 -7.25
N LEU A 17 2.98 -11.87 -6.37
CA LEU A 17 4.43 -11.95 -6.26
C LEU A 17 4.92 -13.34 -6.69
N ARG A 18 6.11 -13.40 -7.29
CA ARG A 18 6.85 -14.65 -7.53
C ARG A 18 8.14 -14.64 -6.74
N VAL A 19 8.38 -15.69 -5.97
CA VAL A 19 9.59 -15.83 -5.15
C VAL A 19 10.81 -16.10 -6.02
N GLU A 20 11.88 -15.34 -5.78
CA GLU A 20 13.17 -15.48 -6.49
C GLU A 20 14.27 -16.03 -5.57
N SER A 21 14.16 -15.80 -4.26
CA SER A 21 14.98 -16.46 -3.25
C SER A 21 14.08 -16.82 -2.05
N PRO A 22 14.41 -17.85 -1.24
CA PRO A 22 13.55 -18.27 -0.14
C PRO A 22 13.13 -17.11 0.76
N ILE A 23 11.84 -17.02 1.08
CA ILE A 23 11.27 -16.00 1.95
C ILE A 23 10.70 -16.68 3.19
N THR A 24 11.14 -16.24 4.37
CA THR A 24 10.54 -16.63 5.65
C THR A 24 9.86 -15.43 6.27
N LEU A 25 8.53 -15.46 6.34
CA LEU A 25 7.72 -14.47 7.03
C LEU A 25 7.45 -14.91 8.50
N PRO A 26 7.30 -13.97 9.44
CA PRO A 26 6.82 -14.30 10.77
C PRO A 26 5.33 -14.72 10.73
N ALA A 27 4.84 -15.28 11.84
CA ALA A 27 3.41 -15.56 11.98
C ALA A 27 2.56 -14.30 11.75
N TYR A 28 2.97 -13.18 12.38
CA TYR A 28 2.31 -11.88 12.18
C TYR A 28 2.89 -11.13 10.97
N LYS A 29 2.48 -11.54 9.76
CA LYS A 29 3.01 -11.03 8.49
C LYS A 29 2.80 -9.52 8.29
N GLY A 30 1.72 -8.96 8.84
CA GLY A 30 1.34 -7.54 8.67
C GLY A 30 2.42 -6.57 9.13
N SER A 31 3.10 -6.85 10.25
CA SER A 31 4.18 -5.98 10.75
C SER A 31 5.39 -5.97 9.80
N THR A 32 5.70 -7.12 9.19
CA THR A 32 6.79 -7.24 8.21
C THR A 32 6.50 -6.45 6.95
N PHE A 33 5.30 -6.60 6.39
CA PHE A 33 4.89 -5.85 5.21
C PHE A 33 4.87 -4.35 5.47
N ARG A 34 4.22 -3.91 6.56
CA ARG A 34 4.12 -2.48 6.90
C ARG A 34 5.49 -1.86 7.14
N GLY A 35 6.35 -2.52 7.91
CA GLY A 35 7.69 -2.04 8.21
C GLY A 35 8.57 -1.97 6.94
N ALA A 36 8.58 -3.05 6.17
CA ALA A 36 9.34 -3.13 4.92
C ALA A 36 8.88 -2.09 3.91
N PHE A 37 7.56 -1.91 3.74
CA PHE A 37 6.97 -0.86 2.92
C PHE A 37 7.41 0.52 3.40
N GLY A 38 7.27 0.85 4.69
CA GLY A 38 7.63 2.18 5.21
C GLY A 38 9.09 2.54 4.93
N HIS A 39 10.01 1.62 5.19
CA HIS A 39 11.44 1.82 4.91
C HIS A 39 11.72 1.97 3.42
N ALA A 40 11.13 1.14 2.56
CA ALA A 40 11.30 1.22 1.11
C ALA A 40 10.67 2.50 0.55
N PHE A 41 9.46 2.85 0.98
CA PHE A 41 8.72 4.04 0.56
C PHE A 41 9.52 5.30 0.87
N LYS A 42 10.06 5.42 2.09
CA LYS A 42 10.95 6.54 2.46
C LYS A 42 12.13 6.65 1.50
N LYS A 43 12.78 5.54 1.14
CA LYS A 43 13.91 5.54 0.21
C LYS A 43 13.52 5.96 -1.21
N VAL A 44 12.32 5.56 -1.65
CA VAL A 44 11.79 5.85 -2.99
C VAL A 44 11.41 7.33 -3.13
N VAL A 45 10.65 7.89 -2.19
CA VAL A 45 10.06 9.24 -2.38
C VAL A 45 10.77 10.37 -1.64
N CYS A 46 11.63 10.06 -0.66
CA CYS A 46 12.27 11.12 0.14
C CYS A 46 13.45 11.75 -0.61
N VAL A 47 13.33 13.05 -0.86
CA VAL A 47 14.41 13.87 -1.46
C VAL A 47 15.52 14.23 -0.46
N ASN A 48 15.23 14.22 0.83
CA ASN A 48 16.15 14.62 1.90
C ASN A 48 16.56 13.40 2.74
N ARG A 49 17.36 12.52 2.14
CA ARG A 49 17.75 11.24 2.73
C ARG A 49 18.51 11.46 4.05
N GLY A 50 18.07 10.78 5.12
CA GLY A 50 18.79 10.76 6.40
C GLY A 50 18.40 11.85 7.41
N LYS A 51 17.44 12.73 7.10
CA LYS A 51 16.88 13.67 8.09
C LYS A 51 15.55 13.19 8.67
N ASP A 52 15.26 13.63 9.88
CA ASP A 52 13.97 13.43 10.52
C ASP A 52 12.87 14.22 9.80
N CYS A 53 11.67 13.64 9.74
CA CYS A 53 10.56 14.26 9.04
C CYS A 53 10.02 15.49 9.77
N ASP A 54 10.24 15.59 11.09
CA ASP A 54 9.71 16.68 11.91
C ASP A 54 10.33 18.04 11.61
N SER A 55 11.63 18.08 11.28
CA SER A 55 12.35 19.30 10.91
C SER A 55 12.41 19.53 9.40
N CYS A 56 11.70 18.72 8.60
CA CYS A 56 11.76 18.78 7.16
C CYS A 56 10.90 19.93 6.60
N LEU A 57 11.51 20.82 5.81
CA LEU A 57 10.83 21.92 5.12
C LEU A 57 9.62 21.46 4.28
N LEU A 58 9.69 20.23 3.73
CA LEU A 58 8.65 19.69 2.86
C LEU A 58 7.54 18.95 3.60
N LYS A 59 7.57 18.84 4.94
CA LYS A 59 6.66 18.02 5.75
C LYS A 59 5.18 18.16 5.34
N GLY A 60 4.69 19.39 5.17
CA GLY A 60 3.29 19.65 4.82
C GLY A 60 2.85 19.23 3.40
N LYS A 61 3.79 19.03 2.47
CA LYS A 61 3.50 18.62 1.07
C LYS A 61 4.17 17.29 0.68
N CYS A 62 4.92 16.68 1.58
CA CYS A 62 5.69 15.48 1.31
C CYS A 62 4.78 14.25 1.25
N VAL A 63 4.91 13.46 0.18
CA VAL A 63 4.13 12.22 -0.02
C VAL A 63 4.41 11.21 1.10
N TYR A 64 5.68 11.03 1.49
CA TYR A 64 6.04 10.17 2.63
C TYR A 64 5.39 10.66 3.93
N SER A 65 5.45 11.96 4.19
CA SER A 65 4.84 12.52 5.41
C SER A 65 3.33 12.35 5.40
N TYR A 66 2.64 12.49 4.27
CA TYR A 66 1.20 12.25 4.21
C TYR A 66 0.83 10.78 4.42
N VAL A 67 1.53 9.86 3.74
CA VAL A 67 1.20 8.43 3.74
C VAL A 67 1.59 7.72 5.04
N PHE A 68 2.77 8.02 5.59
CA PHE A 68 3.39 7.19 6.62
C PHE A 68 3.60 7.88 7.96
N GLU A 69 3.80 9.21 7.98
CA GLU A 69 3.79 9.98 9.23
C GLU A 69 2.35 10.44 9.54
N THR A 70 1.59 10.84 8.53
CA THR A 70 0.18 11.28 8.59
C THR A 70 -0.12 12.21 9.77
N PRO A 71 0.52 13.40 9.86
CA PRO A 71 0.22 14.34 10.92
C PRO A 71 -1.25 14.79 10.84
N PRO A 72 -1.93 14.99 11.99
CA PRO A 72 -3.30 15.50 12.00
C PRO A 72 -3.35 16.91 11.36
N PRO A 73 -4.47 17.28 10.70
CA PRO A 73 -4.65 18.62 10.16
C PRO A 73 -4.46 19.68 11.25
N SER A 74 -3.77 20.77 10.93
CA SER A 74 -3.43 21.84 11.89
C SER A 74 -4.66 22.55 12.48
N ASP A 75 -5.77 22.55 11.74
CA ASP A 75 -7.07 23.11 12.07
C ASP A 75 -8.03 22.10 12.72
N SER A 76 -7.57 20.88 12.99
CA SER A 76 -8.43 19.82 13.53
C SER A 76 -8.83 20.09 14.98
N SER A 77 -10.14 20.22 15.22
CA SER A 77 -10.73 20.20 16.57
C SER A 77 -10.77 18.79 17.18
N LYS A 78 -10.60 17.75 16.36
CA LYS A 78 -10.57 16.33 16.74
C LYS A 78 -9.15 15.78 16.74
N MET A 79 -8.92 14.66 17.42
CA MET A 79 -7.63 13.94 17.45
C MET A 79 -6.43 14.73 18.01
N ARG A 80 -6.63 15.84 18.73
CA ARG A 80 -5.54 16.67 19.30
C ARG A 80 -4.59 15.93 20.25
N LYS A 81 -5.01 14.79 20.80
CA LYS A 81 -4.21 13.94 21.70
C LYS A 81 -3.38 12.88 20.97
N TYR A 82 -3.59 12.70 19.67
CA TYR A 82 -2.89 11.69 18.87
C TYR A 82 -1.85 12.38 17.98
N PRO A 83 -0.59 11.92 17.97
CA PRO A 83 0.45 12.53 17.15
C PRO A 83 0.21 12.33 15.65
N PHE A 84 -0.60 11.33 15.28
CA PHE A 84 -0.86 10.92 13.90
C PHE A 84 -2.35 10.64 13.68
N ALA A 85 -2.86 11.04 12.52
CA ALA A 85 -4.14 10.56 12.01
C ALA A 85 -3.99 9.13 11.45
N PRO A 86 -5.10 8.39 11.23
CA PRO A 86 -5.01 7.05 10.68
C PRO A 86 -4.37 7.09 9.30
N HIS A 87 -3.35 6.26 9.08
CA HIS A 87 -2.67 6.21 7.79
C HIS A 87 -3.66 5.86 6.68
N PRO A 88 -3.61 6.55 5.53
CA PRO A 88 -4.61 6.43 4.47
C PRO A 88 -4.43 5.17 3.62
N PHE A 89 -3.95 4.07 4.20
CA PHE A 89 -3.78 2.80 3.52
C PHE A 89 -3.90 1.60 4.48
N ILE A 90 -4.27 0.45 3.93
CA ILE A 90 -4.31 -0.84 4.63
C ILE A 90 -3.52 -1.84 3.80
N ILE A 91 -2.58 -2.55 4.40
CA ILE A 91 -1.94 -3.72 3.79
C ILE A 91 -2.53 -4.96 4.44
N THR A 92 -3.26 -5.75 3.66
CA THR A 92 -3.73 -7.08 4.08
C THR A 92 -2.67 -8.09 3.65
N PRO A 93 -1.86 -8.63 4.56
CA PRO A 93 -0.86 -9.63 4.20
C PRO A 93 -1.52 -10.93 3.72
N PRO A 94 -0.75 -11.90 3.19
CA PRO A 94 -1.28 -13.26 3.00
C PRO A 94 -1.91 -13.77 4.30
N LEU A 95 -3.16 -14.22 4.23
CA LEU A 95 -3.92 -14.69 5.40
C LEU A 95 -3.67 -16.16 5.74
N GLU A 96 -2.87 -16.84 4.93
CA GLU A 96 -2.46 -18.22 5.17
C GLU A 96 -1.49 -18.34 6.35
N GLU A 97 -1.48 -19.50 7.01
CA GLU A 97 -0.52 -19.83 8.06
C GLU A 97 0.88 -20.12 7.53
N LYS A 98 1.02 -20.40 6.23
CA LYS A 98 2.32 -20.67 5.59
C LYS A 98 3.28 -19.51 5.83
N ARG A 99 4.53 -19.83 6.18
CA ARG A 99 5.56 -18.84 6.53
C ARG A 99 6.75 -18.88 5.62
N ASP A 100 7.09 -20.06 5.11
CA ASP A 100 8.24 -20.29 4.27
C ASP A 100 7.80 -20.48 2.83
N TYR A 101 8.33 -19.64 1.94
CA TYR A 101 8.07 -19.70 0.52
C TYR A 101 9.35 -20.03 -0.22
N GLN A 102 9.27 -21.01 -1.11
CA GLN A 102 10.39 -21.51 -1.91
C GLN A 102 10.48 -20.76 -3.24
N ILE A 103 11.67 -20.82 -3.86
CA ILE A 103 11.92 -20.22 -5.18
C ILE A 103 10.88 -20.73 -6.19
N GLY A 104 10.34 -19.82 -7.00
CA GLY A 104 9.34 -20.13 -8.02
C GLY A 104 7.90 -20.16 -7.51
N GLU A 105 7.68 -20.29 -6.19
CA GLU A 105 6.34 -20.16 -5.62
C GLU A 105 5.78 -18.76 -5.82
N SER A 106 4.45 -18.65 -5.72
CA SER A 106 3.75 -17.38 -5.78
C SER A 106 2.88 -17.19 -4.56
N PHE A 107 2.75 -15.94 -4.13
CA PHE A 107 1.84 -15.54 -3.07
C PHE A 107 1.33 -14.12 -3.35
N SER A 108 0.29 -13.71 -2.64
CA SER A 108 -0.35 -12.41 -2.86
C SER A 108 -0.71 -11.71 -1.57
N PHE A 109 -0.74 -10.39 -1.63
CA PHE A 109 -1.25 -9.53 -0.57
C PHE A 109 -2.17 -8.46 -1.19
N GLU A 110 -2.93 -7.77 -0.34
CA GLU A 110 -3.82 -6.69 -0.79
C GLU A 110 -3.38 -5.34 -0.24
N LEU A 111 -3.68 -4.30 -1.01
CA LEU A 111 -3.50 -2.91 -0.63
C LEU A 111 -4.83 -2.19 -0.82
N THR A 112 -5.32 -1.54 0.22
CA THR A 112 -6.45 -0.60 0.13
C THR A 112 -5.91 0.81 0.33
N LEU A 113 -6.17 1.71 -0.61
CA LEU A 113 -5.84 3.14 -0.54
C LEU A 113 -7.11 3.93 -0.23
N ILE A 114 -7.01 4.93 0.64
CA ILE A 114 -8.14 5.69 1.19
C ILE A 114 -7.94 7.18 0.91
N GLY A 115 -8.95 7.82 0.33
CA GLY A 115 -8.95 9.25 0.03
C GLY A 115 -7.83 9.64 -0.94
N LYS A 116 -7.05 10.66 -0.59
CA LYS A 116 -5.99 11.21 -1.45
C LYS A 116 -4.84 10.24 -1.70
N SER A 117 -4.65 9.20 -0.88
CA SER A 117 -3.58 8.23 -1.13
C SER A 117 -3.76 7.43 -2.41
N ILE A 118 -4.99 7.36 -2.95
CA ILE A 118 -5.30 6.76 -4.24
C ILE A 118 -4.48 7.41 -5.36
N ASP A 119 -4.31 8.74 -5.32
CA ASP A 119 -3.53 9.50 -6.30
C ASP A 119 -2.03 9.14 -6.28
N TYR A 120 -1.57 8.50 -5.19
CA TYR A 120 -0.20 8.07 -5.01
C TYR A 120 0.03 6.59 -5.34
N LEU A 121 -0.96 5.88 -5.87
CA LEU A 121 -0.84 4.48 -6.27
C LEU A 121 0.45 4.13 -7.06
N PRO A 122 0.90 4.93 -8.04
CA PRO A 122 2.15 4.64 -8.76
C PRO A 122 3.36 4.50 -7.83
N TYR A 123 3.45 5.33 -6.78
CA TYR A 123 4.53 5.27 -5.80
C TYR A 123 4.45 4.00 -4.93
N PHE A 124 3.23 3.54 -4.59
CA PHE A 124 3.05 2.28 -3.86
C PHE A 124 3.50 1.10 -4.71
N ILE A 125 3.04 1.02 -5.97
CA ILE A 125 3.39 -0.06 -6.90
C ILE A 125 4.91 -0.12 -7.08
N TYR A 126 5.53 1.03 -7.41
CA TYR A 126 6.98 1.10 -7.59
C TYR A 126 7.73 0.73 -6.30
N THR A 127 7.23 1.13 -5.14
CA THR A 127 7.85 0.76 -3.86
C THR A 127 7.81 -0.73 -3.58
N PHE A 128 6.70 -1.41 -3.91
CA PHE A 128 6.62 -2.87 -3.76
C PHE A 128 7.48 -3.60 -4.80
N ASP A 129 7.62 -3.06 -6.01
CA ASP A 129 8.57 -3.59 -7.01
C ASP A 129 10.03 -3.49 -6.49
N GLU A 130 10.43 -2.32 -5.99
CA GLU A 130 11.77 -2.11 -5.42
C GLU A 130 11.98 -2.93 -4.14
N LEU A 131 10.94 -3.07 -3.31
CA LEU A 131 11.00 -3.90 -2.11
C LEU A 131 11.27 -5.37 -2.45
N GLY A 132 10.75 -5.87 -3.58
CA GLY A 132 11.05 -7.22 -4.07
C GLY A 132 12.55 -7.45 -4.30
N ARG A 133 13.27 -6.42 -4.77
CA ARG A 133 14.72 -6.45 -5.00
C ARG A 133 15.53 -6.27 -3.70
N ILE A 134 15.06 -5.38 -2.81
CA ILE A 134 15.66 -5.14 -1.49
C ILE A 134 15.52 -6.37 -0.58
N GLY A 135 14.39 -7.07 -0.68
CA GLY A 135 14.07 -8.26 0.07
C GLY A 135 13.20 -8.03 1.32
N ILE A 136 12.40 -9.03 1.66
CA ILE A 136 11.40 -9.02 2.74
C ILE A 136 11.61 -10.22 3.70
N GLY A 137 11.08 -10.09 4.93
CA GLY A 137 11.12 -11.17 5.91
C GLY A 137 12.50 -11.42 6.51
N LYS A 138 12.62 -12.53 7.24
CA LYS A 138 13.90 -13.00 7.78
C LYS A 138 14.78 -13.45 6.62
N GLY A 139 16.04 -13.03 6.61
CA GLY A 139 16.98 -13.34 5.53
C GLY A 139 16.80 -12.51 4.26
N LYS A 140 15.88 -11.51 4.24
CA LYS A 140 15.68 -10.59 3.11
C LYS A 140 15.45 -11.33 1.79
N GLY A 141 14.56 -12.31 1.81
CA GLY A 141 14.20 -13.06 0.61
C GLY A 141 13.58 -12.15 -0.46
N LYS A 142 13.90 -12.43 -1.72
CA LYS A 142 13.57 -11.60 -2.87
C LYS A 142 12.38 -12.15 -3.64
N TYR A 143 11.66 -11.26 -4.28
CA TYR A 143 10.55 -11.59 -5.14
C TYR A 143 10.47 -10.63 -6.33
N HIS A 144 9.79 -11.08 -7.37
CA HIS A 144 9.36 -10.27 -8.48
C HIS A 144 7.87 -9.93 -8.35
N LEU A 145 7.51 -8.65 -8.49
CA LEU A 145 6.11 -8.22 -8.55
C LEU A 145 5.56 -8.53 -9.96
N LYS A 146 4.83 -9.64 -10.10
CA LYS A 146 4.34 -10.09 -11.42
C LYS A 146 3.25 -9.19 -11.98
N LYS A 147 2.25 -8.85 -11.16
CA LYS A 147 1.10 -8.04 -11.58
C LYS A 147 0.39 -7.40 -10.40
N VAL A 148 -0.27 -6.28 -10.68
CA VAL A 148 -1.24 -5.66 -9.77
C VAL A 148 -2.60 -5.63 -10.45
N LYS A 149 -3.62 -6.08 -9.73
CA LYS A 149 -5.01 -6.02 -10.16
C LYS A 149 -5.77 -5.01 -9.34
N SER A 150 -6.70 -4.29 -9.96
CA SER A 150 -7.70 -3.50 -9.24
C SER A 150 -8.97 -4.33 -9.02
N GLU A 151 -9.54 -4.24 -7.84
CA GLU A 151 -10.80 -4.88 -7.50
C GLU A 151 -11.99 -4.11 -8.08
N ARG A 152 -12.91 -4.83 -8.73
CA ARG A 152 -14.14 -4.28 -9.30
C ARG A 152 -15.34 -5.11 -8.79
N PRO A 153 -16.02 -4.71 -7.70
CA PRO A 153 -17.07 -5.51 -7.07
C PRO A 153 -18.22 -5.93 -7.99
N LYS A 154 -18.47 -5.16 -9.06
CA LYS A 154 -19.66 -5.30 -9.95
C LYS A 154 -19.31 -5.69 -11.39
N VAL A 155 -18.04 -5.94 -11.71
CA VAL A 155 -17.60 -6.28 -13.07
C VAL A 155 -16.87 -7.62 -13.05
N LYS A 156 -17.33 -8.57 -13.88
CA LYS A 156 -16.61 -9.83 -14.09
C LYS A 156 -15.38 -9.59 -14.97
N GLY A 157 -14.25 -10.15 -14.57
CA GLY A 157 -12.99 -10.10 -15.33
C GLY A 157 -11.80 -9.64 -14.50
N GLU A 158 -10.60 -10.01 -14.91
CA GLU A 158 -9.38 -9.48 -14.29
C GLU A 158 -9.10 -8.07 -14.82
N ASN A 159 -8.97 -7.09 -13.93
CA ASN A 159 -8.49 -5.76 -14.29
C ASN A 159 -7.02 -5.60 -13.88
N ILE A 160 -6.10 -5.97 -14.77
CA ILE A 160 -4.66 -5.82 -14.54
C ILE A 160 -4.26 -4.38 -14.84
N ILE A 161 -3.81 -3.68 -13.80
CA ILE A 161 -3.37 -2.28 -13.91
C ILE A 161 -1.85 -2.15 -13.98
N TYR A 162 -1.10 -3.17 -13.56
CA TYR A 162 0.36 -3.20 -13.70
C TYR A 162 0.82 -4.59 -14.09
N SER A 163 1.78 -4.65 -15.02
CA SER A 163 2.51 -5.86 -15.39
C SER A 163 3.99 -5.69 -15.05
N GLY A 164 4.57 -6.67 -14.36
CA GLY A 164 6.00 -6.69 -14.04
C GLY A 164 6.89 -7.01 -15.23
N GLU A 165 6.33 -7.58 -16.31
CA GLU A 165 7.06 -7.96 -17.52
C GLU A 165 7.44 -6.72 -18.36
N ASP A 166 6.47 -5.81 -18.57
CA ASP A 166 6.65 -4.58 -19.34
C ASP A 166 6.81 -3.32 -18.47
N LYS A 167 6.69 -3.47 -17.15
CA LYS A 167 6.71 -2.39 -16.14
C LYS A 167 5.73 -1.25 -16.45
N THR A 168 4.61 -1.55 -17.10
CA THR A 168 3.64 -0.55 -17.52
C THR A 168 2.48 -0.46 -16.55
N LEU A 169 2.13 0.77 -16.15
CA LEU A 169 0.96 1.09 -15.33
C LEU A 169 -0.17 1.66 -16.20
N LYS A 170 -1.37 1.12 -16.04
CA LYS A 170 -2.60 1.61 -16.63
C LYS A 170 -3.41 2.30 -15.53
N ASN A 171 -3.79 3.55 -15.75
CA ASN A 171 -4.68 4.30 -14.84
C ASN A 171 -6.16 3.93 -15.07
N ASP A 172 -6.46 2.64 -15.17
CA ASP A 172 -7.81 2.13 -15.36
C ASP A 172 -8.24 1.33 -14.13
N PHE A 173 -8.64 2.03 -13.05
CA PHE A 173 -9.15 1.41 -11.83
C PHE A 173 -10.33 2.18 -11.26
N ASN A 174 -11.16 1.46 -10.49
CA ASN A 174 -12.36 2.03 -9.90
C ASN A 174 -12.06 2.61 -8.52
N ILE A 175 -12.55 3.82 -8.29
CA ILE A 175 -12.65 4.41 -6.95
C ILE A 175 -14.02 4.04 -6.40
N LEU A 176 -14.03 3.34 -5.27
CA LEU A 176 -15.20 2.86 -4.57
C LEU A 176 -15.63 3.89 -3.52
N ASN A 177 -16.94 3.99 -3.32
CA ASN A 177 -17.56 4.78 -2.26
C ASN A 177 -18.25 3.86 -1.26
N VAL A 178 -18.77 4.42 -0.16
CA VAL A 178 -19.51 3.64 0.85
C VAL A 178 -20.73 2.92 0.26
N SER A 179 -21.40 3.52 -0.74
CA SER A 179 -22.52 2.89 -1.45
C SER A 179 -22.12 1.61 -2.21
N ASP A 180 -20.84 1.43 -2.55
CA ASP A 180 -20.36 0.24 -3.23
C ASP A 180 -20.08 -0.93 -2.28
N LEU A 181 -20.09 -0.69 -0.97
CA LEU A 181 -19.94 -1.72 0.07
C LEU A 181 -21.28 -2.32 0.51
N LEU A 182 -22.39 -1.64 0.24
CA LEU A 182 -23.70 -2.14 0.62
C LEU A 182 -24.08 -3.30 -0.33
N PRO A 183 -24.45 -4.49 0.20
CA PRO A 183 -25.08 -5.51 -0.62
C PRO A 183 -26.37 -4.95 -1.22
N TYR A 184 -26.75 -5.41 -2.41
CA TYR A 184 -28.01 -5.01 -3.06
C TYR A 184 -29.17 -5.09 -2.06
N THR A 185 -29.86 -3.96 -1.83
CA THR A 185 -31.24 -3.96 -1.32
C THR A 185 -32.18 -4.31 -2.45
#